data_AF-A0A1J3J291-F1
#
_entry.id   AF-A0A1J3J291-F1
#
_cell.length_a   1.000
_cell.length_b   1.000
_cell.length_c   1.000
_cell.angle_alpha   90.00
_cell.angle_beta   90.00
_cell.angle_gamma   90.00
#
_symmetry.space_group_name_H-M   'P 1'
#
loop_
_entity.id
_entity.type
_entity.pdbx_description
1 polymer ?
#
loop_
_entity_poly.entity_id
_entity_poly.type
_entity_poly.pdbx_seq_one_letter_code
_entity_poly.pdbx_strand_id
1 'polypeptide(L)'
;AIIGIMGSRRLPYPARAFDLAHCSRCLIPWFKNDGLYLMEVDRVLRPGGYWILSGPPINWKQYWRGWERTEEDLKQEQDSIEDVAKSLCWKKVTEK
;
A
#
# COMPACT_ATOMS: atom_id res chain seq x y z
N ALA A 1 0.91 -13.57 13.25
CA ALA A 1 0.34 -12.53 12.36
C ALA A 1 -0.92 -11.98 13.02
N ILE A 2 -1.21 -10.68 12.83
CA ILE A 2 -2.39 -10.00 13.37
C ILE A 2 -3.13 -9.34 12.20
N ILE A 3 -4.46 -9.30 12.24
CA ILE A 3 -5.28 -8.61 11.24
C ILE A 3 -5.71 -7.26 11.82
N GLY A 4 -5.50 -6.19 11.05
CA GLY A 4 -5.96 -4.85 11.38
C GLY A 4 -6.94 -4.32 10.34
N ILE A 5 -7.90 -3.52 10.78
CA ILE A 5 -8.80 -2.79 9.88
C ILE A 5 -8.31 -1.35 9.82
N MET A 6 -7.78 -0.96 8.66
CA MET A 6 -7.31 0.39 8.37
C MET A 6 -8.20 0.95 7.25
N GLY A 7 -9.01 1.96 7.55
CA GLY A 7 -9.96 2.53 6.59
C GLY A 7 -10.84 3.60 7.22
N SER A 8 -11.38 3.31 8.41
CA SER A 8 -12.19 4.24 9.20
C SER A 8 -11.56 4.62 10.55
N ARG A 9 -10.63 3.81 11.04
CA ARG A 9 -9.94 4.02 12.32
C ARG A 9 -8.44 3.85 12.16
N ARG A 10 -7.70 4.59 12.99
CA ARG A 10 -6.26 4.43 13.18
C ARG A 10 -5.97 3.07 13.83
N LEU A 11 -4.84 2.43 13.49
CA LEU A 11 -4.49 1.14 14.09
C LEU A 11 -4.17 1.32 15.58
N PRO A 12 -4.65 0.41 16.45
CA PRO A 12 -4.44 0.48 17.90
C PRO A 12 -3.05 0.01 18.34
N TYR A 13 -2.05 0.17 17.47
CA TYR A 13 -0.68 -0.28 17.71
C TYR A 13 0.24 0.93 17.87
N PRO A 14 1.25 0.84 18.76
CA PRO A 14 2.25 1.88 18.90
C PRO A 14 3.07 2.03 17.62
N ALA A 15 3.83 3.11 17.51
CA ALA A 15 4.78 3.25 16.42
C ALA A 15 5.86 2.15 16.51
N ARG A 16 6.40 1.71 15.37
CA ARG A 16 7.48 0.71 15.30
C ARG A 16 7.16 -0.63 15.95
N ALA A 17 5.91 -1.07 15.84
CA ALA A 17 5.40 -2.32 16.41
C ALA A 17 5.68 -3.55 15.54
N PHE A 18 5.79 -3.39 14.21
CA PHE A 18 5.87 -4.51 13.27
C PHE A 18 7.07 -4.40 12.34
N ASP A 19 7.57 -5.56 11.89
CA ASP A 19 8.61 -5.65 10.85
C ASP A 19 8.01 -5.81 9.43
N LEU A 20 6.72 -6.15 9.34
CA LEU A 20 6.01 -6.38 8.09
C LEU A 20 4.54 -5.96 8.18
N ALA A 21 4.07 -5.24 7.16
CA ALA A 21 2.66 -4.97 6.92
C ALA A 21 2.28 -5.48 5.53
N HIS A 22 1.29 -6.37 5.45
CA HIS A 22 0.81 -6.91 4.18
C HIS A 22 -0.67 -6.59 4.00
N CYS A 23 -1.02 -6.03 2.84
CA CYS A 23 -2.38 -5.97 2.37
C CYS A 23 -2.50 -6.78 1.07
N SER A 24 -3.49 -7.67 1.03
CA SER A 24 -3.92 -8.34 -0.19
C SER A 24 -5.33 -7.90 -0.54
N ARG A 25 -5.50 -7.22 -1.69
CA ARG A 25 -6.79 -6.75 -2.21
C ARG A 25 -7.64 -6.00 -1.17
N CYS A 26 -7.03 -5.17 -0.33
CA CYS A 26 -7.73 -4.50 0.77
C CYS A 26 -8.60 -3.31 0.33
N LEU A 27 -8.55 -2.89 -0.94
CA LEU A 27 -9.29 -1.74 -1.48
C LEU A 27 -9.02 -0.42 -0.72
N ILE A 28 -7.90 -0.33 0.00
CA ILE A 28 -7.47 0.90 0.66
C ILE A 28 -6.99 1.86 -0.42
N PRO A 29 -7.52 3.10 -0.49
CA PRO A 29 -7.08 4.07 -1.47
C PRO A 29 -5.77 4.72 -1.00
N TRP A 30 -4.66 3.97 -1.12
CA TRP A 30 -3.36 4.28 -0.51
C TRP A 30 -2.80 5.68 -0.80
N PHE A 31 -3.10 6.23 -1.98
CA PHE A 31 -2.62 7.55 -2.42
C PHE A 31 -3.53 8.72 -2.00
N LYS A 32 -4.75 8.44 -1.51
CA LYS A 32 -5.71 9.50 -1.12
C LYS A 32 -5.38 10.10 0.25
N ASN A 33 -6.05 11.20 0.57
CA ASN A 33 -5.93 11.92 1.84
C ASN A 33 -4.47 12.27 2.16
N ASP A 34 -3.76 12.81 1.16
CA ASP A 34 -2.34 13.18 1.27
C ASP A 34 -1.43 12.04 1.75
N GLY A 35 -1.78 10.79 1.39
CA GLY A 35 -1.00 9.61 1.76
C GLY A 35 -1.22 9.11 3.18
N LEU A 36 -2.27 9.57 3.89
CA LEU A 36 -2.56 9.23 5.29
C LEU A 36 -2.48 7.72 5.58
N TYR A 37 -2.95 6.88 4.66
CA TYR A 37 -2.93 5.43 4.83
C TYR A 37 -1.52 4.86 4.82
N LEU A 38 -0.66 5.31 3.91
CA LEU A 38 0.75 4.91 3.88
C LEU A 38 1.51 5.47 5.07
N MET A 39 1.21 6.70 5.51
CA MET A 39 1.77 7.26 6.74
C MET A 39 1.43 6.43 7.99
N GLU A 40 0.21 5.89 8.07
CA GLU A 40 -0.15 5.01 9.18
C GLU A 40 0.62 3.68 9.14
N VAL A 41 0.89 3.15 7.95
CA VAL A 41 1.77 1.98 7.79
C VAL A 41 3.21 2.32 8.20
N ASP A 42 3.76 3.44 7.70
CA ASP A 42 5.09 3.94 8.06
C ASP A 42 5.26 4.07 9.57
N ARG A 43 4.27 4.66 10.24
CA ARG A 43 4.27 4.81 11.68
C ARG A 43 4.42 3.48 12.41
N VAL A 44 3.66 2.45 12.02
CA VAL A 44 3.63 1.16 12.74
C VAL A 44 4.80 0.25 12.37
N LEU A 45 5.45 0.47 11.23
CA LEU A 45 6.64 -0.26 10.83
C LEU A 45 7.89 0.20 11.59
N ARG A 46 8.75 -0.76 11.91
CA ARG A 46 10.11 -0.47 12.39
C ARG A 46 10.96 0.06 11.24
N PRO A 47 12.02 0.86 11.51
CA PRO A 47 13.00 1.18 10.49
C PRO A 47 13.55 -0.10 9.84
N GLY A 48 13.54 -0.16 8.51
CA GLY A 48 13.91 -1.36 7.75
C GLY A 48 12.80 -2.42 7.61
N GLY A 49 11.61 -2.19 8.16
CA GLY A 49 10.43 -3.02 7.94
C GLY A 49 9.90 -2.93 6.51
N TYR A 50 9.04 -3.88 6.15
CA TYR A 50 8.51 -4.02 4.79
C TYR A 50 7.01 -3.76 4.75
N TRP A 51 6.56 -3.15 3.66
CA TRP A 51 5.17 -3.14 3.25
C TRP A 51 5.01 -3.92 1.95
N ILE A 52 3.98 -4.76 1.90
CA ILE A 52 3.64 -5.55 0.72
C ILE A 52 2.19 -5.22 0.35
N LEU A 53 2.00 -4.83 -0.91
CA LEU A 53 0.69 -4.69 -1.53
C LEU A 53 0.55 -5.75 -2.63
N SER A 54 -0.52 -6.55 -2.56
CA SER A 54 -0.82 -7.56 -3.59
C SER A 54 -2.24 -7.41 -4.12
N GLY A 55 -2.42 -7.64 -5.43
CA GLY A 55 -3.66 -7.35 -6.15
C GLY A 55 -3.66 -5.95 -6.78
N PRO A 56 -4.81 -5.47 -7.31
CA PRO A 56 -4.86 -4.17 -7.99
C PRO A 56 -4.33 -3.03 -7.10
N PRO A 57 -3.55 -2.09 -7.65
CA PRO A 57 -3.12 -2.03 -9.05
C PRO A 57 -1.90 -2.90 -9.36
N ILE A 58 -1.22 -3.50 -8.38
CA ILE A 58 0.03 -4.25 -8.59
C ILE A 58 -0.15 -5.44 -9.55
N ASN A 59 0.78 -5.58 -10.50
CA ASN A 59 0.77 -6.61 -11.55
C ASN A 59 -0.43 -6.49 -12.53
N TRP A 60 -0.92 -5.26 -12.74
CA TRP A 60 -1.95 -4.97 -13.74
C TRP A 60 -1.55 -5.39 -15.16
N LYS A 61 -0.27 -5.29 -15.52
CA LYS A 61 0.24 -5.67 -16.85
C LYS A 61 -0.09 -7.11 -17.24
N GLN A 62 -0.21 -8.02 -16.26
CA GLN A 62 -0.57 -9.42 -16.51
C GLN A 62 -2.05 -9.70 -16.27
N TYR A 63 -2.69 -9.03 -15.31
CA TYR A 63 -4.00 -9.44 -14.77
C TYR A 63 -5.14 -8.43 -14.94
N TRP A 64 -4.96 -7.31 -15.65
CA TRP A 64 -5.97 -6.24 -15.75
C TRP A 64 -7.34 -6.69 -16.28
N ARG A 65 -7.38 -7.60 -17.25
CA ARG A 65 -8.63 -8.04 -17.91
C ARG A 65 -9.66 -8.63 -16.93
N GLY A 66 -9.19 -9.23 -15.83
CA GLY A 66 -10.06 -9.84 -14.83
C GLY A 66 -10.60 -8.87 -13.78
N TRP A 67 -10.24 -7.58 -13.85
CA TRP A 67 -10.58 -6.60 -12.83
C TRP A 67 -11.61 -5.56 -13.29
N GLU A 68 -12.06 -5.61 -14.55
CA GLU A 68 -13.01 -4.64 -15.11
C GLU A 68 -12.51 -3.18 -15.00
N ARG A 69 -11.19 -2.99 -15.04
CA ARG A 69 -10.49 -1.70 -14.99
C ARG A 69 -9.60 -1.55 -16.23
N THR A 70 -9.34 -0.32 -16.66
CA THR A 70 -8.43 -0.07 -17.80
C THR A 70 -6.96 -0.11 -17.36
N GLU A 71 -6.06 -0.36 -18.31
CA GLU A 71 -4.62 -0.31 -18.07
C GLU A 71 -4.17 1.07 -17.59
N GLU A 72 -4.72 2.14 -18.16
CA GLU A 72 -4.40 3.53 -17.81
C GLU A 72 -4.78 3.85 -16.36
N ASP A 73 -5.96 3.41 -15.93
CA ASP A 73 -6.48 3.62 -14.59
C ASP A 73 -5.62 2.87 -13.55
N LEU A 74 -5.29 1.61 -13.81
CA LEU A 74 -4.42 0.81 -12.94
C LEU A 74 -3.00 1.38 -12.89
N LYS A 75 -2.46 1.84 -14.02
CA LYS A 75 -1.16 2.49 -14.06
C LYS A 75 -1.18 3.78 -13.24
N GLN A 76 -2.18 4.64 -13.43
CA GLN A 76 -2.29 5.91 -12.71
C GLN A 76 -2.45 5.69 -11.20
N GLU A 77 -3.22 4.68 -10.81
CA GLU A 77 -3.35 4.27 -9.41
C GLU A 77 -2.01 3.79 -8.84
N GLN A 78 -1.27 2.93 -9.55
CA GLN A 78 0.05 2.49 -9.12
C GLN A 78 1.05 3.64 -9.02
N ASP A 79 1.13 4.51 -10.04
CA ASP A 79 2.05 5.65 -10.08
C ASP A 79 1.80 6.59 -8.89
N SER A 80 0.53 6.88 -8.59
CA SER A 80 0.13 7.75 -7.47
C SER A 80 0.52 7.15 -6.11
N ILE A 81 0.38 5.83 -5.94
CA ILE A 81 0.81 5.13 -4.73
C ILE A 81 2.34 5.19 -4.59
N GLU A 82 3.07 4.96 -5.68
CA GLU A 82 4.52 5.01 -5.69
C GLU A 82 5.06 6.43 -5.39
N ASP A 83 4.37 7.48 -5.83
CA ASP A 83 4.77 8.87 -5.55
C ASP A 83 4.60 9.24 -4.08
N VAL A 84 3.52 8.78 -3.43
CA VAL A 84 3.37 8.91 -1.97
C VAL A 84 4.43 8.11 -1.24
N ALA A 85 4.73 6.89 -1.68
CA ALA A 85 5.79 6.09 -1.06
C ALA A 85 7.16 6.79 -1.17
N LYS A 86 7.48 7.38 -2.33
CA LYS A 86 8.72 8.16 -2.52
C LYS A 86 8.78 9.38 -1.61
N SER A 87 7.66 10.10 -1.40
CA SER A 87 7.64 11.27 -0.51
C SER A 87 7.85 10.91 0.96
N LEU A 88 7.53 9.67 1.35
CA LEU A 88 7.86 9.08 2.65
C LEU A 88 9.27 8.47 2.72
N CYS A 89 10.12 8.71 1.71
CA CYS A 89 11.47 8.14 1.58
C CYS A 89 11.50 6.61 1.47
N TRP A 90 10.40 5.97 1.05
CA TRP A 90 10.39 4.52 0.84
C TRP A 90 11.06 4.13 -0.47
N LYS A 91 11.70 2.97 -0.45
CA LYS A 91 12.35 2.38 -1.62
C LYS A 91 11.58 1.16 -2.10
N LYS A 92 11.15 1.17 -3.35
CA LYS A 92 10.61 -0.03 -4.02
C LYS A 92 11.69 -1.09 -4.15
N VAL A 93 11.43 -2.28 -3.59
CA VAL A 93 12.40 -3.39 -3.56
C VAL A 93 12.16 -4.36 -4.71
N THR A 94 10.91 -4.74 -4.97
CA THR A 94 10.53 -5.67 -6.02
C THR A 94 9.07 -5.46 -6.44
N GLU A 95 8.77 -5.80 -7.69
CA GLU A 95 7.42 -5.99 -8.22
C GLU A 95 7.44 -7.34 -8.95
N LYS A 96 6.42 -8.17 -8.79
CA LYS A 96 6.31 -9.50 -9.40
C LYS A 96 4.96 -9.69 -10.08
#